data_AF-A0A3D9H3L3-F1
#
_entry.id   AF-A0A3D9H3L3-F1
#
_cell.length_a   1.000
_cell.length_b   1.000
_cell.length_c   1.000
_cell.angle_alpha   90.00
_cell.angle_beta   90.00
_cell.angle_gamma   90.00
#
_symmetry.space_group_name_H-M   'P 1'
#
loop_
_entity.id
_entity.type
_entity.pdbx_description
1 polymer ?
#
loop_
_entity_poly.entity_id
_entity_poly.type
_entity_poly.pdbx_seq_one_letter_code
_entity_poly.pdbx_strand_id
1 'polypeptide(L)'
;MNKIRILVLCLLTTFGYAQKKMTKTSQSIKVNKDVVVDLNTSYVELEIDTWNKDVVEIEAYIEGEKLSQEELKQALESWNLKIEGSSDKVVISSTGGSSLGLFPHSEYSNALKDLEYQLIELPEMPEIMVLSDMPNLANFPTLPELPEMPIMPKLPELPKGVTTIEFDYERYQDLGEKYLTEWSKKYEKKGGKEFQKRMEEWARKFGESGYQDKMKKWGEDYAKRFDGKWAKDIEKWGERFGEKYGKDMEKWGEEFGAKFGKEWEEKMEVWGENLERQMEERAEAMERRGESMEKRQEELAKRHEYLADRRSSILVKRLESGNHSKVKKVIKIKIPKKAKLKTNIRHGELKISSVIHNMKGDISHSFLVAEHIDGSDTSINVSYSPVMVNTWNLGTLNLNFVDKAQIKTVQNLVLNSKSSNITIGNLNDTAIIDGSFGDLTISNLSATFKNLNMVLENSDALINLPKDVDYSLYFKGNRSKYNNKVTEQKTLRNYPDGQNSNRNIVVNAKFSNVIIN
;
A
#
# COMPACT_ATOMS: atom_id res chain seq x y z
N MET A 1 -6.25 62.60 -44.51
CA MET A 1 -6.88 62.71 -43.17
C MET A 1 -8.37 62.96 -43.40
N ASN A 2 -9.37 62.47 -42.67
CA ASN A 2 -9.54 61.42 -41.63
C ASN A 2 -11.07 61.16 -41.54
N LYS A 3 -11.65 59.96 -41.41
CA LYS A 3 -11.23 58.54 -41.46
C LYS A 3 -12.43 57.73 -42.05
N ILE A 4 -12.24 56.45 -42.41
CA ILE A 4 -13.31 55.53 -42.84
C ILE A 4 -13.33 54.28 -41.92
N ARG A 5 -14.55 53.74 -41.67
CA ARG A 5 -14.87 52.38 -41.14
C ARG A 5 -14.66 52.05 -39.65
N ILE A 6 -15.50 51.09 -39.22
CA ILE A 6 -15.48 50.23 -38.01
C ILE A 6 -15.86 50.89 -36.68
N LEU A 7 -17.12 50.70 -36.26
CA LEU A 7 -17.49 50.21 -34.92
C LEU A 7 -18.95 49.69 -34.81
N VAL A 8 -19.37 48.85 -35.76
CA VAL A 8 -20.62 48.04 -35.69
C VAL A 8 -20.25 46.55 -35.47
N LEU A 9 -19.09 46.27 -34.88
CA LEU A 9 -18.50 44.92 -34.84
C LEU A 9 -17.94 44.53 -33.45
N CYS A 10 -18.66 44.86 -32.38
CA CYS A 10 -18.36 44.42 -31.01
C CYS A 10 -19.53 43.64 -30.37
N LEU A 11 -20.28 42.89 -31.19
CA LEU A 11 -21.39 42.04 -30.75
C LEU A 11 -21.31 40.61 -31.32
N LEU A 12 -20.10 40.18 -31.69
CA LEU A 12 -19.83 38.83 -32.19
C LEU A 12 -18.97 38.03 -31.20
N THR A 13 -19.57 36.94 -30.74
CA THR A 13 -18.93 35.68 -30.37
C THR A 13 -17.96 35.67 -29.17
N THR A 14 -18.48 35.97 -27.98
CA THR A 14 -18.21 35.07 -26.84
C THR A 14 -19.12 33.84 -26.96
N PHE A 15 -18.83 32.95 -27.93
CA PHE A 15 -19.34 31.58 -27.87
C PHE A 15 -18.66 30.90 -26.68
N GLY A 16 -19.25 31.06 -25.49
CA GLY A 16 -19.03 30.12 -24.41
C GLY A 16 -19.44 28.75 -24.93
N TYR A 17 -18.48 27.83 -25.05
CA TYR A 17 -18.77 26.43 -25.32
C TYR A 17 -19.51 25.88 -24.10
N ALA A 18 -20.83 26.01 -24.10
CA ALA A 18 -21.68 25.43 -23.08
C ALA A 18 -21.46 23.92 -23.09
N GLN A 19 -20.93 23.40 -21.98
CA GLN A 19 -20.65 21.98 -21.80
C GLN A 19 -21.94 21.18 -22.05
N LYS A 20 -21.94 20.30 -23.05
CA LYS A 20 -23.16 19.58 -23.45
C LYS A 20 -23.47 18.52 -22.41
N LYS A 21 -24.53 18.75 -21.63
CA LYS A 21 -25.07 17.85 -20.61
C LYS A 21 -26.30 17.10 -21.14
N MET A 22 -26.35 15.78 -20.97
CA MET A 22 -27.55 14.96 -21.18
C MET A 22 -27.90 14.17 -19.91
N THR A 23 -29.10 14.36 -19.37
CA THR A 23 -29.57 13.65 -18.17
C THR A 23 -30.07 12.24 -18.50
N LYS A 24 -29.51 11.23 -17.84
CA LYS A 24 -29.91 9.81 -17.93
C LYS A 24 -31.13 9.52 -17.07
N THR A 25 -31.18 10.08 -15.86
CA THR A 25 -32.35 9.97 -14.97
C THR A 25 -32.32 11.06 -13.89
N SER A 26 -33.50 11.42 -13.39
CA SER A 26 -33.68 12.24 -12.18
C SER A 26 -34.80 11.59 -11.38
N GLN A 27 -34.51 11.17 -10.15
CA GLN A 27 -35.43 10.41 -9.30
C GLN A 27 -35.40 10.91 -7.86
N SER A 28 -36.53 10.77 -7.18
CA SER A 28 -36.73 11.16 -5.79
C SER A 28 -37.43 10.03 -5.07
N ILE A 29 -36.77 9.45 -4.07
CA ILE A 29 -37.20 8.23 -3.37
C ILE A 29 -37.45 8.61 -1.92
N LYS A 30 -38.69 8.46 -1.43
CA LYS A 30 -39.02 8.71 -0.02
C LYS A 30 -38.49 7.56 0.83
N VAL A 31 -37.80 7.90 1.93
CA VAL A 31 -37.00 6.96 2.73
C VAL A 31 -37.12 7.24 4.22
N ASN A 32 -36.69 6.30 5.05
CA ASN A 32 -36.47 6.50 6.47
C ASN A 32 -35.16 7.29 6.71
N LYS A 33 -35.06 7.95 7.87
CA LYS A 33 -33.92 8.84 8.19
C LYS A 33 -32.57 8.13 8.21
N ASP A 34 -32.55 6.87 8.61
CA ASP A 34 -31.36 6.03 8.75
C ASP A 34 -31.21 4.99 7.63
N VAL A 35 -31.87 5.24 6.48
CA VAL A 35 -31.79 4.45 5.25
C VAL A 35 -30.34 4.07 4.90
N VAL A 36 -30.16 2.84 4.43
CA VAL A 36 -28.88 2.39 3.87
C VAL A 36 -28.81 2.79 2.40
N VAL A 37 -27.84 3.62 2.03
CA VAL A 37 -27.56 3.98 0.63
C VAL A 37 -26.33 3.21 0.19
N ASP A 38 -26.49 2.32 -0.79
CA ASP A 38 -25.50 1.32 -1.20
C ASP A 38 -25.04 1.59 -2.63
N LEU A 39 -23.83 2.13 -2.78
CA LEU A 39 -23.24 2.57 -4.05
C LEU A 39 -22.23 1.54 -4.56
N ASN A 40 -22.46 0.99 -5.75
CA ASN A 40 -21.54 0.08 -6.42
C ASN A 40 -21.25 0.55 -7.84
N THR A 41 -20.23 1.39 -8.02
CA THR A 41 -20.05 2.18 -9.24
C THR A 41 -18.63 2.08 -9.81
N SER A 42 -18.56 2.05 -11.13
CA SER A 42 -17.31 2.05 -11.89
C SER A 42 -17.34 3.08 -13.01
N TYR A 43 -16.24 3.81 -13.21
CA TYR A 43 -16.11 4.83 -14.28
C TYR A 43 -17.17 5.95 -14.21
N VAL A 44 -17.38 6.48 -12.99
CA VAL A 44 -18.37 7.52 -12.66
C VAL A 44 -17.76 8.50 -11.64
N GLU A 45 -18.06 9.79 -11.78
CA GLU A 45 -17.91 10.78 -10.71
C GLU A 45 -19.19 10.79 -9.85
N LEU A 46 -19.02 10.58 -8.55
CA LEU A 46 -20.06 10.67 -7.54
C LEU A 46 -19.96 11.99 -6.80
N GLU A 47 -21.03 12.77 -6.77
CA GLU A 47 -21.17 13.93 -5.89
C GLU A 47 -22.22 13.64 -4.83
N ILE A 48 -21.82 13.59 -3.57
CA ILE A 48 -22.70 13.29 -2.44
C ILE A 48 -22.85 14.52 -1.54
N ASP A 49 -24.11 14.84 -1.23
CA ASP A 49 -24.50 15.89 -0.30
C ASP A 49 -25.53 15.36 0.72
N THR A 50 -25.66 16.01 1.87
CA THR A 50 -26.55 15.58 2.96
C THR A 50 -27.55 16.66 3.34
N TRP A 51 -28.80 16.27 3.61
CA TRP A 51 -29.87 17.23 3.89
C TRP A 51 -30.84 16.79 5.01
N ASN A 52 -31.69 17.74 5.42
CA ASN A 52 -32.72 17.56 6.44
C ASN A 52 -34.05 17.04 5.86
N LYS A 53 -34.04 16.25 4.78
CA LYS A 53 -35.25 15.67 4.16
C LYS A 53 -35.21 14.15 4.20
N ASP A 54 -36.37 13.54 4.36
CA ASP A 54 -36.59 12.08 4.42
C ASP A 54 -36.73 11.50 3.00
N VAL A 55 -35.78 11.86 2.14
CA VAL A 55 -35.78 11.62 0.70
C VAL A 55 -34.33 11.39 0.24
N VAL A 56 -34.12 10.43 -0.66
CA VAL A 56 -32.90 10.34 -1.48
C VAL A 56 -33.21 10.92 -2.86
N GLU A 57 -32.48 11.96 -3.27
CA GLU A 57 -32.58 12.59 -4.60
C GLU A 57 -31.36 12.16 -5.43
N ILE A 58 -31.59 11.69 -6.66
CA ILE A 58 -30.56 11.16 -7.55
C ILE A 58 -30.69 11.82 -8.91
N GLU A 59 -29.67 12.55 -9.34
CA GLU A 59 -29.55 13.08 -10.70
C GLU A 59 -28.33 12.44 -11.38
N ALA A 60 -28.55 11.69 -12.45
CA ALA A 60 -27.47 11.07 -13.21
C ALA A 60 -27.43 11.60 -14.63
N TYR A 61 -26.25 12.00 -15.10
CA TYR A 61 -26.07 12.60 -16.41
C TYR A 61 -24.70 12.32 -17.02
N ILE A 62 -24.58 12.62 -18.30
CA ILE A 62 -23.34 12.60 -19.06
C ILE A 62 -23.02 14.02 -19.52
N GLU A 63 -21.76 14.42 -19.42
CA GLU A 63 -21.23 15.66 -19.96
C GLU A 63 -20.04 15.41 -20.90
N GLY A 64 -19.86 16.26 -21.91
CA GLY A 64 -18.72 16.16 -22.83
C GLY A 64 -18.50 17.45 -23.61
N GLU A 65 -17.28 17.98 -23.59
CA GLU A 65 -16.94 19.26 -24.22
C GLU A 65 -16.86 19.19 -25.75
N LYS A 66 -16.42 18.04 -26.29
CA LYS A 66 -16.02 17.88 -27.70
C LYS A 66 -16.87 16.86 -28.48
N LEU A 67 -18.05 16.52 -27.96
CA LEU A 67 -18.92 15.50 -28.54
C LEU A 67 -20.09 16.08 -29.34
N SER A 68 -20.56 15.32 -30.32
CA SER A 68 -21.86 15.53 -30.97
C SER A 68 -23.02 15.18 -30.02
N GLN A 69 -24.25 15.58 -30.36
CA GLN A 69 -25.42 15.19 -29.56
C GLN A 69 -25.70 13.68 -29.70
N GLU A 70 -25.39 13.12 -30.87
CA GLU A 70 -25.55 11.71 -31.22
C GLU A 70 -24.55 10.82 -30.45
N GLU A 71 -23.27 11.23 -30.36
CA GLU A 71 -22.25 10.54 -29.55
C GLU A 71 -22.63 10.54 -28.06
N LEU A 72 -23.12 11.66 -27.52
CA LEU A 72 -23.62 11.76 -26.15
C LEU A 72 -24.83 10.84 -25.92
N LYS A 73 -25.75 10.77 -26.88
CA LYS A 73 -26.93 9.89 -26.81
C LYS A 73 -26.54 8.41 -26.77
N GLN A 74 -25.61 7.99 -27.65
CA GLN A 74 -25.09 6.61 -27.64
C GLN A 74 -24.35 6.26 -26.33
N ALA A 75 -23.55 7.20 -25.80
CA ALA A 75 -22.89 7.04 -24.51
C ALA A 75 -23.89 6.94 -23.34
N LEU A 76 -25.02 7.64 -23.44
CA LEU A 76 -26.09 7.64 -22.45
C LEU A 76 -26.92 6.36 -22.53
N GLU A 77 -27.24 5.86 -23.72
CA GLU A 77 -27.94 4.60 -23.92
C GLU A 77 -27.11 3.40 -23.44
N SER A 78 -25.82 3.35 -23.78
CA SER A 78 -24.87 2.31 -23.33
C SER A 78 -24.50 2.37 -21.84
N TRP A 79 -24.87 3.43 -21.11
CA TRP A 79 -24.64 3.53 -19.68
C TRP A 79 -25.63 2.67 -18.88
N ASN A 80 -25.16 1.50 -18.43
CA ASN A 80 -25.86 0.63 -17.49
C ASN A 80 -25.82 1.24 -16.08
N LEU A 81 -26.84 2.03 -15.77
CA LEU A 81 -27.15 2.57 -14.46
C LEU A 81 -28.46 1.92 -13.96
N LYS A 82 -28.42 1.33 -12.77
CA LYS A 82 -29.59 0.78 -12.09
C LYS A 82 -29.77 1.44 -10.73
N ILE A 83 -31.00 1.84 -10.44
CA ILE A 83 -31.42 2.42 -9.17
C ILE A 83 -32.59 1.58 -8.67
N GLU A 84 -32.45 1.02 -7.47
CA GLU A 84 -33.49 0.24 -6.80
C GLU A 84 -33.71 0.85 -5.41
N GLY A 85 -34.95 1.20 -5.09
CA GLY A 85 -35.27 1.99 -3.90
C GLY A 85 -36.43 1.41 -3.10
N SER A 86 -36.24 1.40 -1.77
CA SER A 86 -37.25 1.10 -0.76
C SER A 86 -37.13 2.13 0.38
N SER A 87 -38.03 2.07 1.36
CA SER A 87 -37.96 2.94 2.55
C SER A 87 -36.63 2.82 3.31
N ASP A 88 -36.06 1.62 3.36
CA ASP A 88 -34.96 1.26 4.26
C ASP A 88 -33.63 1.05 3.54
N LYS A 89 -33.67 0.80 2.23
CA LYS A 89 -32.47 0.67 1.38
C LYS A 89 -32.67 1.29 0.01
N VAL A 90 -31.67 2.05 -0.43
CA VAL A 90 -31.49 2.50 -1.83
C VAL A 90 -30.19 1.92 -2.36
N VAL A 91 -30.23 1.22 -3.48
CA VAL A 91 -29.07 0.65 -4.18
C VAL A 91 -28.88 1.41 -5.49
N ILE A 92 -27.68 1.93 -5.72
CA ILE A 92 -27.29 2.57 -6.98
C ILE A 92 -26.09 1.81 -7.52
N SER A 93 -26.27 1.14 -8.64
CA SER A 93 -25.20 0.38 -9.29
C SER A 93 -24.91 0.90 -10.69
N SER A 94 -23.63 1.03 -11.02
CA SER A 94 -23.19 1.45 -12.34
C SER A 94 -21.96 0.68 -12.78
N THR A 95 -22.16 -0.21 -13.75
CA THR A 95 -21.07 -0.93 -14.42
C THR A 95 -20.69 -0.18 -15.68
N GLY A 96 -19.40 -0.01 -15.94
CA GLY A 96 -18.91 0.45 -17.23
C GLY A 96 -19.50 -0.40 -18.37
N GLY A 97 -20.41 0.19 -19.15
CA GLY A 97 -20.84 -0.40 -20.42
C GLY A 97 -19.62 -0.59 -21.31
N SER A 98 -19.57 -1.72 -22.03
CA SER A 98 -18.39 -2.20 -22.74
C SER A 98 -17.67 -1.09 -23.50
N SER A 99 -16.38 -0.92 -23.23
CA SER A 99 -15.54 0.03 -23.96
C SER A 99 -15.52 -0.36 -25.44
N LEU A 100 -16.25 0.38 -26.27
CA LEU A 100 -16.16 0.29 -27.72
C LEU A 100 -14.68 0.42 -28.13
N GLY A 101 -14.14 -0.61 -28.78
CA GLY A 101 -12.70 -0.85 -28.90
C GLY A 101 -11.98 0.16 -29.81
N LEU A 102 -11.66 1.33 -29.27
CA LEU A 102 -11.03 2.45 -29.97
C LEU A 102 -9.83 3.04 -29.21
N PHE A 103 -9.06 2.20 -28.51
CA PHE A 103 -7.83 2.62 -27.83
C PHE A 103 -6.65 1.71 -28.22
N PRO A 104 -5.55 2.27 -28.78
CA PRO A 104 -4.31 1.53 -28.95
C PRO A 104 -3.63 1.30 -27.60
N HIS A 105 -3.03 0.12 -27.45
CA HIS A 105 -2.53 -0.39 -26.17
C HIS A 105 -1.07 0.05 -25.93
N SER A 106 -0.84 1.30 -25.52
CA SER A 106 0.52 1.81 -25.25
C SER A 106 0.55 3.05 -24.35
N GLU A 107 0.53 2.86 -23.02
CA GLU A 107 0.98 3.90 -22.07
C GLU A 107 1.23 3.34 -20.65
N TYR A 108 0.47 2.33 -20.21
CA TYR A 108 0.74 1.59 -18.96
C TYR A 108 2.15 0.96 -18.91
N SER A 109 2.74 0.67 -20.07
CA SER A 109 4.12 0.15 -20.18
C SER A 109 5.20 1.13 -19.73
N ASN A 110 4.94 2.45 -19.81
CA ASN A 110 5.96 3.46 -19.57
C ASN A 110 6.08 3.80 -18.07
N ALA A 111 4.95 3.80 -17.35
CA ALA A 111 4.95 3.89 -15.89
C ALA A 111 5.55 2.64 -15.21
N LEU A 112 5.45 1.47 -15.84
CA LEU A 112 6.14 0.26 -15.38
C LEU A 112 7.65 0.31 -15.66
N LYS A 113 8.09 0.88 -16.78
CA LYS A 113 9.52 1.08 -17.08
C LYS A 113 10.24 1.98 -16.07
N ASP A 114 9.58 3.03 -15.58
CA ASP A 114 10.16 3.89 -14.52
C ASP A 114 10.22 3.17 -13.15
N LEU A 115 9.39 2.13 -12.94
CA LEU A 115 9.43 1.25 -11.77
C LEU A 115 10.47 0.12 -11.90
N GLU A 116 10.75 -0.38 -13.11
CA GLU A 116 11.83 -1.34 -13.38
C GLU A 116 13.22 -0.78 -12.98
N TYR A 117 13.43 0.53 -13.09
CA TYR A 117 14.66 1.20 -12.68
C TYR A 117 14.89 1.31 -11.15
N GLN A 118 13.95 0.83 -10.32
CA GLN A 118 14.12 0.79 -8.84
C GLN A 118 14.59 -0.57 -8.31
N LEU A 119 14.74 -1.58 -9.17
CA LEU A 119 15.42 -2.81 -8.78
C LEU A 119 16.92 -2.58 -8.75
N ILE A 120 17.55 -2.94 -7.63
CA ILE A 120 19.00 -2.85 -7.47
C ILE A 120 19.64 -3.98 -8.30
N GLU A 121 19.93 -3.69 -9.57
CA GLU A 121 20.92 -4.45 -10.33
C GLU A 121 22.31 -4.11 -9.77
N LEU A 122 22.73 -4.88 -8.78
CA LEU A 122 24.15 -5.02 -8.44
C LEU A 122 24.88 -5.57 -9.67
N PRO A 123 26.09 -5.09 -10.01
CA PRO A 123 26.90 -5.75 -11.03
C PRO A 123 27.11 -7.22 -10.62
N GLU A 124 26.96 -8.15 -11.57
CA GLU A 124 27.13 -9.57 -11.29
C GLU A 124 28.48 -9.81 -10.59
N MET A 125 28.43 -10.47 -9.43
CA MET A 125 29.62 -10.90 -8.72
C MET A 125 30.41 -11.85 -9.64
N PRO A 126 31.75 -11.76 -9.72
CA PRO A 126 32.50 -12.69 -10.55
C PRO A 126 32.28 -14.13 -10.08
N GLU A 127 32.10 -15.07 -11.02
CA GLU A 127 31.81 -16.47 -10.69
C GLU A 127 32.90 -17.07 -9.78
N ILE A 128 32.47 -17.69 -8.68
CA ILE A 128 33.34 -18.45 -7.79
C ILE A 128 33.77 -19.73 -8.53
N MET A 129 35.07 -19.87 -8.83
CA MET A 129 35.58 -21.09 -9.46
C MET A 129 35.25 -22.32 -8.61
N VAL A 130 34.64 -23.32 -9.24
CA VAL A 130 34.32 -24.59 -8.58
C VAL A 130 35.60 -25.31 -8.19
N LEU A 131 35.68 -25.71 -6.91
CA LEU A 131 36.79 -26.43 -6.29
C LEU A 131 37.10 -27.75 -7.03
N SER A 132 37.97 -27.68 -8.03
CA SER A 132 38.24 -28.80 -8.96
C SER A 132 39.38 -29.71 -8.50
N ASP A 133 40.29 -29.19 -7.66
CA ASP A 133 41.46 -29.90 -7.13
C ASP A 133 41.42 -29.98 -5.58
N MET A 134 40.43 -30.69 -5.04
CA MET A 134 40.51 -31.21 -3.67
C MET A 134 41.37 -32.49 -3.63
N PRO A 135 42.20 -32.70 -2.59
CA PRO A 135 42.90 -33.96 -2.41
C PRO A 135 41.90 -35.13 -2.27
N ASN A 136 42.28 -36.29 -2.83
CA ASN A 136 41.36 -37.39 -3.12
C ASN A 136 40.53 -37.86 -1.91
N LEU A 137 39.22 -37.60 -1.96
CA LEU A 137 38.23 -37.80 -0.89
C LEU A 137 38.05 -39.25 -0.42
N ALA A 138 38.62 -40.24 -1.12
CA ALA A 138 38.39 -41.67 -0.92
C ALA A 138 38.72 -42.24 0.49
N ASN A 139 39.42 -41.49 1.35
CA ASN A 139 39.88 -41.95 2.67
C ASN A 139 39.34 -41.12 3.86
N PHE A 140 38.37 -40.22 3.66
CA PHE A 140 37.79 -39.45 4.75
C PHE A 140 37.16 -40.37 5.82
N PRO A 141 37.32 -40.08 7.12
CA PRO A 141 36.56 -40.78 8.15
C PRO A 141 35.07 -40.53 7.92
N THR A 142 34.26 -41.60 7.90
CA THR A 142 32.83 -41.50 7.63
C THR A 142 32.14 -40.61 8.66
N LEU A 143 31.35 -39.64 8.18
CA LEU A 143 30.53 -38.79 9.03
C LEU A 143 29.47 -39.64 9.78
N PRO A 144 29.17 -39.35 11.05
CA PRO A 144 28.11 -40.04 11.78
C PRO A 144 26.74 -39.83 11.12
N GLU A 145 25.99 -40.91 10.89
CA GLU A 145 24.75 -40.90 10.10
C GLU A 145 23.67 -39.95 10.65
N LEU A 146 23.12 -39.12 9.75
CA LEU A 146 21.98 -38.25 10.02
C LEU A 146 20.65 -39.03 9.94
N PRO A 147 19.65 -38.71 10.77
CA PRO A 147 18.36 -39.37 10.74
C PRO A 147 17.55 -38.93 9.50
N GLU A 148 17.09 -39.89 8.70
CA GLU A 148 16.29 -39.62 7.50
C GLU A 148 15.05 -38.77 7.80
N MET A 149 14.82 -37.73 7.00
CA MET A 149 13.65 -36.87 7.15
C MET A 149 12.37 -37.60 6.68
N PRO A 150 11.23 -37.42 7.37
CA PRO A 150 9.95 -37.93 6.89
C PRO A 150 9.59 -37.36 5.50
N ILE A 151 9.04 -38.20 4.61
CA ILE A 151 8.68 -37.81 3.25
C ILE A 151 7.24 -37.27 3.22
N MET A 152 7.05 -36.07 2.67
CA MET A 152 5.71 -35.47 2.51
C MET A 152 4.90 -36.16 1.39
N PRO A 153 3.59 -36.41 1.57
CA PRO A 153 2.70 -36.84 0.50
C PRO A 153 2.65 -35.83 -0.66
N LYS A 154 3.00 -36.26 -1.88
CA LYS A 154 3.04 -35.41 -3.09
C LYS A 154 1.69 -34.74 -3.36
N LEU A 155 1.70 -33.41 -3.51
CA LEU A 155 0.54 -32.60 -3.91
C LEU A 155 0.06 -32.93 -5.33
N PRO A 156 -1.25 -32.86 -5.62
CA PRO A 156 -1.79 -32.96 -6.98
C PRO A 156 -1.50 -31.68 -7.79
N GLU A 157 -1.52 -31.78 -9.12
CA GLU A 157 -1.29 -30.66 -10.02
C GLU A 157 -2.32 -29.53 -9.83
N LEU A 158 -1.83 -28.28 -9.78
CA LEU A 158 -2.64 -27.10 -9.48
C LEU A 158 -3.13 -26.40 -10.76
N PRO A 159 -4.39 -25.92 -10.80
CA PRO A 159 -4.90 -25.15 -11.92
C PRO A 159 -4.26 -23.75 -11.99
N LYS A 160 -4.15 -23.20 -13.20
CA LYS A 160 -3.61 -21.85 -13.43
C LYS A 160 -4.35 -20.81 -12.57
N GLY A 161 -3.61 -20.09 -11.73
CA GLY A 161 -4.16 -19.11 -10.78
C GLY A 161 -4.29 -19.61 -9.32
N VAL A 162 -3.86 -20.84 -9.01
CA VAL A 162 -3.66 -21.33 -7.64
C VAL A 162 -2.17 -21.57 -7.41
N THR A 163 -1.49 -20.64 -6.73
CA THR A 163 -0.06 -20.70 -6.43
C THR A 163 0.26 -21.13 -4.99
N THR A 164 -0.74 -21.17 -4.11
CA THR A 164 -0.58 -21.45 -2.67
C THR A 164 -1.76 -22.28 -2.17
N ILE A 165 -1.47 -23.28 -1.33
CA ILE A 165 -2.45 -24.08 -0.61
C ILE A 165 -2.15 -23.95 0.89
N GLU A 166 -3.18 -23.66 1.67
CA GLU A 166 -3.11 -23.56 3.13
C GLU A 166 -3.99 -24.67 3.72
N PHE A 167 -3.39 -25.62 4.43
CA PHE A 167 -4.09 -26.72 5.10
C PHE A 167 -3.89 -26.59 6.62
N ASP A 168 -4.99 -26.39 7.33
CA ASP A 168 -5.04 -26.17 8.78
C ASP A 168 -5.28 -27.52 9.46
N TYR A 169 -4.19 -28.16 9.90
CA TYR A 169 -4.20 -29.52 10.41
C TYR A 169 -4.82 -29.63 11.81
N GLU A 170 -4.63 -28.64 12.68
CA GLU A 170 -5.26 -28.60 14.01
C GLU A 170 -6.79 -28.60 13.86
N ARG A 171 -7.30 -27.72 12.98
CA ARG A 171 -8.73 -27.67 12.66
C ARG A 171 -9.24 -28.91 11.93
N TYR A 172 -8.39 -29.63 11.19
CA TYR A 172 -8.72 -30.95 10.64
C TYR A 172 -8.81 -32.03 11.73
N GLN A 173 -7.95 -32.02 12.75
CA GLN A 173 -8.03 -32.97 13.87
C GLN A 173 -9.36 -32.84 14.64
N ASP A 174 -9.83 -31.61 14.86
CA ASP A 174 -11.08 -31.34 15.60
C ASP A 174 -12.36 -31.64 14.80
N LEU A 175 -12.35 -31.41 13.47
CA LEU A 175 -13.56 -31.40 12.63
C LEU A 175 -13.61 -32.49 11.56
N GLY A 176 -12.48 -33.16 11.28
CA GLY A 176 -12.36 -34.27 10.31
C GLY A 176 -12.96 -33.97 8.95
N GLU A 177 -13.84 -34.87 8.49
CA GLU A 177 -14.57 -34.78 7.22
C GLU A 177 -15.34 -33.47 7.01
N LYS A 178 -15.82 -32.82 8.08
CA LYS A 178 -16.49 -31.51 7.96
C LYS A 178 -15.51 -30.43 7.51
N TYR A 179 -14.29 -30.44 8.05
CA TYR A 179 -13.24 -29.53 7.61
C TYR A 179 -12.83 -29.80 6.16
N LEU A 180 -12.64 -31.07 5.78
CA LEU A 180 -12.31 -31.44 4.39
C LEU A 180 -13.37 -30.93 3.42
N THR A 181 -14.66 -31.11 3.75
CA THR A 181 -15.80 -30.64 2.93
C THR A 181 -15.84 -29.11 2.79
N GLU A 182 -15.54 -28.36 3.86
CA GLU A 182 -15.52 -26.89 3.83
C GLU A 182 -14.27 -26.34 3.10
N TRP A 183 -13.13 -26.96 3.33
CA TRP A 183 -11.85 -26.60 2.74
C TRP A 183 -11.81 -26.91 1.24
N SER A 184 -12.27 -28.10 0.81
CA SER A 184 -12.30 -28.51 -0.60
C SER A 184 -13.20 -27.57 -1.44
N LYS A 185 -14.35 -27.14 -0.90
CA LYS A 185 -15.25 -26.14 -1.52
C LYS A 185 -14.60 -24.79 -1.82
N LYS A 186 -13.57 -24.36 -1.07
CA LYS A 186 -12.82 -23.13 -1.38
C LYS A 186 -12.10 -23.23 -2.73
N TYR A 187 -11.69 -24.44 -3.10
CA TYR A 187 -10.94 -24.72 -4.33
C TYR A 187 -11.84 -25.13 -5.51
N GLU A 188 -13.09 -25.57 -5.28
CA GLU A 188 -14.10 -25.79 -6.33
C GLU A 188 -14.24 -24.55 -7.23
N LYS A 189 -14.29 -23.35 -6.64
CA LYS A 189 -14.40 -22.06 -7.37
C LYS A 189 -13.20 -21.72 -8.27
N LYS A 190 -12.05 -22.37 -8.09
CA LYS A 190 -10.81 -22.08 -8.86
C LYS A 190 -10.36 -23.23 -9.76
N GLY A 191 -10.75 -24.47 -9.48
CA GLY A 191 -10.35 -25.66 -10.25
C GLY A 191 -11.48 -26.61 -10.66
N GLY A 192 -12.74 -26.31 -10.31
CA GLY A 192 -13.89 -27.17 -10.57
C GLY A 192 -13.96 -28.41 -9.68
N LYS A 193 -15.03 -29.20 -9.87
CA LYS A 193 -15.40 -30.34 -9.01
C LYS A 193 -14.39 -31.50 -9.04
N GLU A 194 -13.65 -31.68 -10.12
CA GLU A 194 -12.60 -32.72 -10.17
C GLU A 194 -11.36 -32.33 -9.36
N PHE A 195 -10.94 -31.07 -9.41
CA PHE A 195 -9.83 -30.59 -8.59
C PHE A 195 -10.20 -30.63 -7.11
N GLN A 196 -11.44 -30.26 -6.76
CA GLN A 196 -11.97 -30.42 -5.41
C GLN A 196 -11.80 -31.85 -4.87
N LYS A 197 -12.21 -32.87 -5.64
CA LYS A 197 -12.05 -34.29 -5.25
C LYS A 197 -10.58 -34.71 -5.09
N ARG A 198 -9.69 -34.30 -6.01
CA ARG A 198 -8.26 -34.60 -5.90
C ARG A 198 -7.63 -33.97 -4.66
N MET A 199 -8.04 -32.75 -4.31
CA MET A 199 -7.59 -32.05 -3.11
C MET A 199 -8.13 -32.70 -1.84
N GLU A 200 -9.39 -33.13 -1.82
CA GLU A 200 -10.02 -33.85 -0.71
C GLU A 200 -9.35 -35.21 -0.46
N GLU A 201 -9.06 -35.98 -1.52
CA GLU A 201 -8.28 -37.22 -1.42
C GLU A 201 -6.84 -36.99 -0.95
N TRP A 202 -6.17 -35.94 -1.43
CA TRP A 202 -4.82 -35.61 -0.97
C TRP A 202 -4.83 -35.20 0.51
N ALA A 203 -5.78 -34.36 0.92
CA ALA A 203 -5.92 -33.92 2.30
C ALA A 203 -6.23 -35.07 3.26
N ARG A 204 -7.07 -36.03 2.85
CA ARG A 204 -7.30 -37.25 3.62
C ARG A 204 -6.03 -38.09 3.73
N LYS A 205 -5.29 -38.30 2.62
CA LYS A 205 -3.98 -38.99 2.63
C LYS A 205 -2.93 -38.27 3.48
N PHE A 206 -2.92 -36.93 3.48
CA PHE A 206 -2.04 -36.12 4.31
C PHE A 206 -2.41 -36.26 5.80
N GLY A 207 -3.71 -36.17 6.12
CA GLY A 207 -4.27 -36.44 7.44
C GLY A 207 -3.88 -37.83 7.99
N GLU A 208 -4.09 -38.87 7.19
CA GLU A 208 -3.79 -40.26 7.54
C GLU A 208 -2.28 -40.59 7.56
N SER A 209 -1.44 -39.77 6.93
CA SER A 209 0.01 -40.04 6.82
C SER A 209 0.76 -39.95 8.16
N GLY A 210 0.19 -39.27 9.17
CA GLY A 210 0.86 -38.93 10.42
C GLY A 210 2.11 -38.06 10.22
N TYR A 211 2.20 -37.31 9.10
CA TYR A 211 3.40 -36.58 8.70
C TYR A 211 3.80 -35.51 9.72
N GLN A 212 2.85 -34.76 10.29
CA GLN A 212 3.16 -33.76 11.32
C GLN A 212 3.68 -34.40 12.62
N ASP A 213 3.10 -35.50 13.07
CA ASP A 213 3.59 -36.21 14.26
C ASP A 213 4.99 -36.80 14.02
N LYS A 214 5.24 -37.34 12.82
CA LYS A 214 6.58 -37.81 12.39
C LYS A 214 7.59 -36.68 12.32
N MET A 215 7.22 -35.51 11.78
CA MET A 215 8.08 -34.32 11.73
C MET A 215 8.36 -33.75 13.11
N LYS A 216 7.36 -33.67 13.98
CA LYS A 216 7.51 -33.22 15.37
C LYS A 216 8.44 -34.16 16.14
N LYS A 217 8.23 -35.47 16.03
CA LYS A 217 9.08 -36.49 16.65
C LYS A 217 10.51 -36.50 16.08
N TRP A 218 10.66 -36.35 14.76
CA TRP A 218 11.97 -36.17 14.12
C TRP A 218 12.68 -34.91 14.64
N GLY A 219 11.97 -33.79 14.80
CA GLY A 219 12.52 -32.56 15.38
C GLY A 219 12.94 -32.70 16.85
N GLU A 220 12.13 -33.39 17.66
CA GLU A 220 12.45 -33.69 19.06
C GLU A 220 13.63 -34.66 19.20
N ASP A 221 13.72 -35.69 18.34
CA ASP A 221 14.84 -36.65 18.33
C ASP A 221 16.12 -36.05 17.72
N TYR A 222 16.00 -35.13 16.76
CA TYR A 222 17.11 -34.33 16.23
C TYR A 222 17.66 -33.36 17.30
N ALA A 223 16.79 -32.64 18.00
CA ALA A 223 17.19 -31.75 19.10
C ALA A 223 17.91 -32.51 20.23
N LYS A 224 17.42 -33.68 20.63
CA LYS A 224 18.04 -34.53 21.66
C LYS A 224 19.42 -35.09 21.27
N ARG A 225 19.82 -35.07 20.00
CA ARG A 225 21.15 -35.55 19.56
C ARG A 225 22.28 -34.56 19.82
N PHE A 226 21.98 -33.29 20.07
CA PHE A 226 22.99 -32.29 20.45
C PHE A 226 23.52 -32.49 21.88
N ASP A 227 22.78 -33.20 22.74
CA ASP A 227 23.23 -33.64 24.07
C ASP A 227 23.46 -35.17 24.11
N GLY A 228 24.70 -35.62 23.94
CA GLY A 228 25.04 -37.03 24.19
C GLY A 228 26.17 -37.61 23.34
N LYS A 229 26.07 -38.92 23.03
CA LYS A 229 27.10 -39.68 22.31
C LYS A 229 27.49 -39.04 20.97
N TRP A 230 26.51 -38.58 20.18
CA TRP A 230 26.77 -38.02 18.86
C TRP A 230 27.66 -36.77 18.91
N ALA A 231 27.50 -35.90 19.93
CA ALA A 231 28.41 -34.78 20.16
C ALA A 231 29.84 -35.23 20.51
N LYS A 232 30.01 -36.33 21.25
CA LYS A 232 31.34 -36.91 21.53
C LYS A 232 31.94 -37.65 20.33
N ASP A 233 31.10 -38.20 19.47
CA ASP A 233 31.53 -38.90 18.26
C ASP A 233 31.88 -37.89 17.14
N ILE A 234 31.20 -36.73 17.05
CA ILE A 234 31.59 -35.62 16.15
C ILE A 234 32.86 -34.91 16.64
N GLU A 235 33.05 -34.75 17.95
CA GLU A 235 34.27 -34.24 18.57
C GLU A 235 35.48 -35.15 18.26
N LYS A 236 35.34 -36.46 18.47
CA LYS A 236 36.37 -37.47 18.11
C LYS A 236 36.58 -37.64 16.60
N TRP A 237 35.56 -37.36 15.79
CA TRP A 237 35.71 -37.29 14.33
C TRP A 237 36.56 -36.07 13.96
N GLY A 238 36.29 -34.91 14.57
CA GLY A 238 37.07 -33.68 14.41
C GLY A 238 38.53 -33.82 14.84
N GLU A 239 38.80 -34.47 15.99
CA GLU A 239 40.17 -34.77 16.45
C GLU A 239 40.94 -35.62 15.44
N ARG A 240 40.36 -36.75 14.98
CA ARG A 240 41.01 -37.64 14.00
C ARG A 240 41.13 -37.01 12.62
N PHE A 241 40.19 -36.14 12.25
CA PHE A 241 40.27 -35.36 11.03
C PHE A 241 41.44 -34.36 11.09
N GLY A 242 41.56 -33.62 12.20
CA GLY A 242 42.66 -32.70 12.48
C GLY A 242 44.03 -33.38 12.50
N GLU A 243 44.19 -34.50 13.23
CA GLU A 243 45.46 -35.23 13.27
C GLU A 243 45.92 -35.75 11.90
N LYS A 244 44.98 -36.28 11.10
CA LYS A 244 45.32 -37.03 9.88
C LYS A 244 45.31 -36.19 8.60
N TYR A 245 44.53 -35.11 8.57
CA TYR A 245 44.38 -34.24 7.39
C TYR A 245 44.76 -32.78 7.65
N GLY A 246 45.02 -32.40 8.90
CA GLY A 246 45.37 -31.01 9.26
C GLY A 246 46.51 -30.44 8.43
N LYS A 247 47.64 -31.15 8.32
CA LYS A 247 48.81 -30.67 7.56
C LYS A 247 48.61 -30.60 6.05
N ASP A 248 47.81 -31.50 5.48
CA ASP A 248 47.51 -31.49 4.05
C ASP A 248 46.48 -30.39 3.72
N MET A 249 45.51 -30.14 4.61
CA MET A 249 44.56 -29.02 4.51
C MET A 249 45.22 -27.66 4.81
N GLU A 250 46.22 -27.61 5.68
CA GLU A 250 47.02 -26.41 5.97
C GLU A 250 47.88 -26.03 4.75
N LYS A 251 48.59 -26.99 4.14
CA LYS A 251 49.27 -26.78 2.85
C LYS A 251 48.33 -26.42 1.71
N TRP A 252 47.22 -27.14 1.56
CA TRP A 252 46.23 -26.83 0.54
C TRP A 252 45.63 -25.43 0.77
N GLY A 253 45.38 -25.04 2.02
CA GLY A 253 44.93 -23.71 2.41
C GLY A 253 45.97 -22.61 2.16
N GLU A 254 47.27 -22.88 2.34
CA GLU A 254 48.36 -21.96 2.00
C GLU A 254 48.52 -21.81 0.48
N GLU A 255 48.53 -22.90 -0.30
CA GLU A 255 48.66 -22.84 -1.77
C GLU A 255 47.41 -22.27 -2.45
N PHE A 256 46.22 -22.65 -1.98
CA PHE A 256 44.95 -22.06 -2.40
C PHE A 256 44.90 -20.58 -1.99
N GLY A 257 45.19 -20.26 -0.72
CA GLY A 257 45.21 -18.89 -0.21
C GLY A 257 46.21 -17.99 -0.95
N ALA A 258 47.37 -18.49 -1.34
CA ALA A 258 48.36 -17.71 -2.09
C ALA A 258 47.98 -17.45 -3.56
N LYS A 259 47.29 -18.39 -4.23
CA LYS A 259 46.81 -18.22 -5.61
C LYS A 259 45.47 -17.49 -5.67
N PHE A 260 44.47 -18.02 -4.94
CA PHE A 260 43.14 -17.43 -4.83
C PHE A 260 43.23 -16.03 -4.23
N GLY A 261 44.02 -15.83 -3.17
CA GLY A 261 44.21 -14.51 -2.56
C GLY A 261 44.60 -13.46 -3.59
N LYS A 262 45.69 -13.67 -4.35
CA LYS A 262 46.15 -12.68 -5.33
C LYS A 262 45.20 -12.49 -6.52
N GLU A 263 44.73 -13.56 -7.15
CA GLU A 263 43.81 -13.43 -8.29
C GLU A 263 42.41 -12.91 -7.90
N TRP A 264 41.98 -13.14 -6.66
CA TRP A 264 40.71 -12.65 -6.15
C TRP A 264 40.83 -11.22 -5.61
N GLU A 265 41.96 -10.86 -4.99
CA GLU A 265 42.28 -9.50 -4.57
C GLU A 265 42.35 -8.58 -5.79
N GLU A 266 43.09 -8.92 -6.86
CA GLU A 266 43.09 -8.15 -8.12
C GLU A 266 41.70 -8.02 -8.74
N LYS A 267 40.88 -9.09 -8.74
CA LYS A 267 39.51 -9.05 -9.28
C LYS A 267 38.54 -8.25 -8.42
N MET A 268 38.67 -8.31 -7.10
CA MET A 268 37.86 -7.56 -6.14
C MET A 268 38.31 -6.10 -6.04
N GLU A 269 39.57 -5.79 -6.30
CA GLU A 269 40.10 -4.43 -6.42
C GLU A 269 39.56 -3.80 -7.71
N VAL A 270 39.65 -4.46 -8.86
CA VAL A 270 39.03 -3.97 -10.12
C VAL A 270 37.50 -3.91 -10.04
N TRP A 271 36.83 -4.86 -9.40
CA TRP A 271 35.38 -4.79 -9.15
C TRP A 271 35.03 -3.67 -8.17
N GLY A 272 35.86 -3.48 -7.13
CA GLY A 272 35.79 -2.41 -6.14
C GLY A 272 35.94 -1.03 -6.77
N GLU A 273 36.99 -0.76 -7.54
CA GLU A 273 37.20 0.48 -8.30
C GLU A 273 36.03 0.75 -9.27
N ASN A 274 35.49 -0.28 -9.92
CA ASN A 274 34.33 -0.12 -10.81
C ASN A 274 33.04 0.20 -10.04
N LEU A 275 32.83 -0.42 -8.88
CA LEU A 275 31.70 -0.15 -7.99
C LEU A 275 31.84 1.24 -7.38
N GLU A 276 33.02 1.60 -6.89
CA GLU A 276 33.35 2.88 -6.27
C GLU A 276 33.23 4.01 -7.29
N ARG A 277 33.75 3.85 -8.51
CA ARG A 277 33.52 4.80 -9.62
C ARG A 277 32.05 4.92 -10.01
N GLN A 278 31.28 3.82 -10.09
CA GLN A 278 29.83 3.91 -10.32
C GLN A 278 29.10 4.58 -9.15
N MET A 279 29.57 4.39 -7.93
CA MET A 279 29.01 4.99 -6.72
C MET A 279 29.41 6.46 -6.58
N GLU A 280 30.60 6.88 -7.03
CA GLU A 280 31.02 8.29 -7.15
C GLU A 280 30.26 8.98 -8.27
N GLU A 281 30.16 8.41 -9.47
CA GLU A 281 29.35 8.98 -10.55
C GLU A 281 27.86 9.06 -10.16
N ARG A 282 27.34 8.07 -9.40
CA ARG A 282 25.99 8.13 -8.82
C ARG A 282 25.89 9.10 -7.63
N ALA A 283 26.91 9.24 -6.79
CA ALA A 283 26.92 10.17 -5.68
C ALA A 283 27.00 11.61 -6.18
N GLU A 284 27.90 11.92 -7.11
CA GLU A 284 27.92 13.19 -7.83
C GLU A 284 26.61 13.42 -8.60
N ALA A 285 26.03 12.41 -9.26
CA ALA A 285 24.72 12.59 -9.90
C ALA A 285 23.58 12.80 -8.87
N MET A 286 23.70 12.24 -7.66
CA MET A 286 22.77 12.38 -6.55
C MET A 286 22.96 13.70 -5.79
N GLU A 287 24.18 14.23 -5.75
CA GLU A 287 24.57 15.50 -5.13
C GLU A 287 24.31 16.67 -6.08
N ARG A 288 24.61 16.53 -7.39
CA ARG A 288 24.08 17.42 -8.43
C ARG A 288 22.54 17.35 -8.50
N ARG A 289 21.91 16.21 -8.21
CA ARG A 289 20.46 16.13 -7.96
C ARG A 289 20.06 16.77 -6.65
N GLY A 290 20.87 16.68 -5.60
CA GLY A 290 20.67 17.30 -4.29
C GLY A 290 20.68 18.81 -4.39
N GLU A 291 21.77 19.40 -4.89
CA GLU A 291 21.87 20.83 -5.18
C GLU A 291 20.79 21.31 -6.16
N SER A 292 20.45 20.54 -7.20
CA SER A 292 19.37 20.91 -8.11
C SER A 292 17.97 20.66 -7.54
N MET A 293 17.83 19.85 -6.48
CA MET A 293 16.62 19.68 -5.66
C MET A 293 16.51 20.78 -4.61
N GLU A 294 17.63 21.29 -4.08
CA GLU A 294 17.72 22.36 -3.09
C GLU A 294 17.55 23.73 -3.77
N LYS A 295 18.24 23.97 -4.89
CA LYS A 295 17.94 25.10 -5.79
C LYS A 295 16.51 25.00 -6.35
N ARG A 296 16.01 23.78 -6.64
CA ARG A 296 14.58 23.59 -6.92
C ARG A 296 13.70 23.78 -5.70
N GLN A 297 14.14 23.57 -4.46
CA GLN A 297 13.33 23.79 -3.26
C GLN A 297 13.25 25.28 -2.93
N GLU A 298 14.32 26.04 -3.08
CA GLU A 298 14.28 27.50 -2.99
C GLU A 298 13.49 28.13 -4.14
N GLU A 299 13.70 27.66 -5.39
CA GLU A 299 12.83 28.05 -6.50
C GLU A 299 11.40 27.60 -6.23
N LEU A 300 11.14 26.37 -5.78
CA LEU A 300 9.81 25.87 -5.47
C LEU A 300 9.21 26.55 -4.24
N ALA A 301 9.97 27.16 -3.34
CA ALA A 301 9.47 27.94 -2.21
C ALA A 301 9.01 29.33 -2.69
N LYS A 302 9.88 30.07 -3.38
CA LYS A 302 9.52 31.36 -4.03
C LYS A 302 8.41 31.18 -5.07
N ARG A 303 8.45 30.06 -5.79
CA ARG A 303 7.41 29.63 -6.73
C ARG A 303 6.26 28.94 -6.00
N HIS A 304 6.33 28.53 -4.73
CA HIS A 304 5.16 28.07 -3.95
C HIS A 304 4.36 29.26 -3.46
N GLU A 305 5.03 30.36 -3.12
CA GLU A 305 4.39 31.62 -2.77
C GLU A 305 3.70 32.21 -4.01
N TYR A 306 4.43 32.35 -5.12
CA TYR A 306 3.85 32.77 -6.41
C TYR A 306 2.85 31.77 -7.02
N LEU A 307 2.97 30.48 -6.73
CA LEU A 307 1.98 29.46 -7.10
C LEU A 307 0.95 29.17 -5.99
N ALA A 308 0.92 29.84 -4.84
CA ALA A 308 -0.19 29.66 -3.89
C ALA A 308 -1.44 30.29 -4.49
N ASP A 309 -1.31 31.56 -4.90
CA ASP A 309 -2.31 32.30 -5.68
C ASP A 309 -2.61 31.67 -7.04
N ARG A 310 -1.65 30.95 -7.65
CA ARG A 310 -1.81 30.35 -8.98
C ARG A 310 -2.16 28.86 -8.99
N ARG A 311 -1.99 28.12 -7.88
CA ARG A 311 -2.41 26.70 -7.77
C ARG A 311 -3.87 26.57 -7.40
N SER A 312 -4.45 27.50 -6.65
CA SER A 312 -5.91 27.58 -6.48
C SER A 312 -6.66 27.52 -7.83
N SER A 313 -6.08 28.12 -8.89
CA SER A 313 -6.63 28.12 -10.25
C SER A 313 -6.08 27.05 -11.20
N ILE A 314 -4.92 26.42 -10.91
CA ILE A 314 -4.31 25.38 -11.76
C ILE A 314 -4.58 23.94 -11.26
N LEU A 315 -4.77 23.72 -9.95
CA LEU A 315 -5.19 22.41 -9.43
C LEU A 315 -6.61 22.09 -9.92
N VAL A 316 -7.52 23.09 -9.92
CA VAL A 316 -8.84 23.00 -10.54
C VAL A 316 -8.74 22.58 -12.02
N LYS A 317 -7.87 23.23 -12.81
CA LYS A 317 -7.68 22.90 -14.23
C LYS A 317 -7.02 21.55 -14.53
N ARG A 318 -6.33 20.92 -13.56
CA ARG A 318 -5.80 19.56 -13.71
C ARG A 318 -6.74 18.50 -13.14
N LEU A 319 -7.60 18.87 -12.18
CA LEU A 319 -8.75 18.05 -11.74
C LEU A 319 -9.78 17.84 -12.86
N GLU A 320 -9.88 18.77 -13.82
CA GLU A 320 -10.78 18.66 -14.98
C GLU A 320 -10.29 17.68 -16.07
N SER A 321 -8.98 17.35 -16.14
CA SER A 321 -8.40 16.58 -17.26
C SER A 321 -8.14 15.09 -16.95
N GLY A 322 -8.76 14.56 -15.89
CA GLY A 322 -8.50 13.23 -15.33
C GLY A 322 -9.18 12.04 -16.00
N ASN A 323 -9.62 12.13 -17.26
CA ASN A 323 -10.05 10.95 -18.03
C ASN A 323 -10.03 11.24 -19.54
N HIS A 324 -9.37 10.39 -20.34
CA HIS A 324 -9.36 10.53 -21.81
C HIS A 324 -10.63 9.98 -22.50
N SER A 325 -11.66 9.60 -21.73
CA SER A 325 -13.01 9.50 -22.26
C SER A 325 -13.56 10.90 -22.55
N LYS A 326 -13.84 11.21 -23.83
CA LYS A 326 -14.57 12.43 -24.25
C LYS A 326 -15.95 12.59 -23.55
N VAL A 327 -16.43 11.49 -22.97
CA VAL A 327 -17.66 11.29 -22.19
C VAL A 327 -17.29 11.25 -20.71
N LYS A 328 -17.90 12.11 -19.90
CA LYS A 328 -17.81 12.07 -18.44
C LYS A 328 -19.18 11.73 -17.85
N LYS A 329 -19.24 10.75 -16.94
CA LYS A 329 -20.48 10.27 -16.29
C LYS A 329 -20.52 10.77 -14.85
N VAL A 330 -21.60 11.43 -14.47
CA VAL A 330 -21.77 12.03 -13.14
C VAL A 330 -23.08 11.53 -12.52
N ILE A 331 -23.05 11.16 -11.24
CA ILE A 331 -24.25 10.93 -10.44
C ILE A 331 -24.17 11.83 -9.20
N LYS A 332 -25.09 12.78 -9.11
CA LYS A 332 -25.30 13.61 -7.92
C LYS A 332 -26.35 12.95 -7.03
N ILE A 333 -26.07 12.83 -5.74
CA ILE A 333 -26.89 12.12 -4.77
C ILE A 333 -27.05 13.00 -3.53
N LYS A 334 -28.29 13.32 -3.14
CA LYS A 334 -28.59 13.93 -1.83
C LYS A 334 -29.25 12.91 -0.93
N ILE A 335 -28.70 12.73 0.27
CA ILE A 335 -29.16 11.73 1.24
C ILE A 335 -29.58 12.38 2.57
N PRO A 336 -30.50 11.77 3.35
CA PRO A 336 -30.78 12.21 4.72
C PRO A 336 -29.51 12.23 5.56
N LYS A 337 -29.30 13.24 6.42
CA LYS A 337 -28.10 13.34 7.28
C LYS A 337 -27.80 12.15 8.18
N LYS A 338 -28.80 11.30 8.48
CA LYS A 338 -28.65 10.09 9.30
C LYS A 338 -28.51 8.81 8.46
N ALA A 339 -28.52 8.92 7.13
CA ALA A 339 -28.40 7.77 6.23
C ALA A 339 -27.02 7.11 6.35
N LYS A 340 -27.01 5.78 6.25
CA LYS A 340 -25.81 4.95 6.36
C LYS A 340 -25.26 4.71 4.96
N LEU A 341 -24.22 5.45 4.59
CA LEU A 341 -23.59 5.34 3.27
C LEU A 341 -22.66 4.12 3.21
N LYS A 342 -22.91 3.23 2.25
CA LYS A 342 -22.05 2.12 1.86
C LYS A 342 -21.52 2.36 0.45
N THR A 343 -20.21 2.20 0.23
CA THR A 343 -19.60 2.42 -1.10
C THR A 343 -18.66 1.31 -1.54
N ASN A 344 -18.69 0.98 -2.82
CA ASN A 344 -17.71 0.17 -3.54
C ASN A 344 -17.46 0.87 -4.89
N ILE A 345 -16.35 1.61 -4.98
CA ILE A 345 -16.11 2.58 -6.06
C ILE A 345 -14.80 2.24 -6.78
N ARG A 346 -14.85 2.19 -8.12
CA ARG A 346 -13.71 1.82 -8.97
C ARG A 346 -13.51 2.78 -10.16
N HIS A 347 -12.27 3.13 -10.48
CA HIS A 347 -11.92 3.91 -11.68
C HIS A 347 -12.74 5.21 -11.86
N GLY A 348 -13.02 5.92 -10.78
CA GLY A 348 -13.89 7.10 -10.78
C GLY A 348 -13.45 8.18 -9.80
N GLU A 349 -14.40 8.96 -9.30
CA GLU A 349 -14.15 9.98 -8.28
C GLU A 349 -15.32 10.01 -7.29
N LEU A 350 -15.04 10.26 -6.01
CA LEU A 350 -16.03 10.48 -4.97
C LEU A 350 -15.79 11.84 -4.31
N LYS A 351 -16.76 12.75 -4.48
CA LYS A 351 -16.82 14.06 -3.83
C LYS A 351 -17.92 14.02 -2.77
N ILE A 352 -17.57 14.37 -1.53
CA ILE A 352 -18.52 14.51 -0.43
C ILE A 352 -18.46 15.96 0.07
N SER A 353 -19.46 16.76 -0.31
CA SER A 353 -19.49 18.21 -0.07
C SER A 353 -20.06 18.59 1.32
N SER A 354 -20.41 17.60 2.13
CA SER A 354 -21.17 17.71 3.38
C SER A 354 -20.60 16.80 4.46
N VAL A 355 -21.06 16.95 5.70
CA VAL A 355 -20.71 16.02 6.80
C VAL A 355 -21.35 14.65 6.57
N ILE A 356 -20.53 13.63 6.30
CA ILE A 356 -20.97 12.24 6.25
C ILE A 356 -20.68 11.52 7.58
N HIS A 357 -21.68 10.82 8.09
CA HIS A 357 -21.59 10.08 9.35
C HIS A 357 -21.62 8.57 9.11
N ASN A 358 -20.77 7.82 9.81
CA ASN A 358 -20.76 6.35 9.82
C ASN A 358 -20.65 5.73 8.40
N MET A 359 -19.83 6.34 7.53
CA MET A 359 -19.58 5.85 6.18
C MET A 359 -18.75 4.57 6.21
N LYS A 360 -19.16 3.55 5.44
CA LYS A 360 -18.38 2.32 5.27
C LYS A 360 -18.12 2.08 3.80
N GLY A 361 -16.88 1.81 3.37
CA GLY A 361 -16.70 1.42 1.99
C GLY A 361 -15.28 1.29 1.47
N ASP A 362 -15.22 0.71 0.28
CA ASP A 362 -14.01 0.40 -0.47
C ASP A 362 -13.90 1.31 -1.70
N ILE A 363 -12.77 1.98 -1.85
CA ILE A 363 -12.49 2.94 -2.92
C ILE A 363 -11.17 2.51 -3.58
N SER A 364 -11.19 2.24 -4.88
CA SER A 364 -10.01 1.71 -5.59
C SER A 364 -9.83 2.36 -6.96
N HIS A 365 -8.57 2.68 -7.33
CA HIS A 365 -8.23 3.45 -8.52
C HIS A 365 -9.12 4.70 -8.74
N SER A 366 -9.55 5.35 -7.67
CA SER A 366 -10.55 6.43 -7.70
C SER A 366 -10.17 7.56 -6.76
N PHE A 367 -10.37 8.81 -7.15
CA PHE A 367 -10.00 9.93 -6.28
C PHE A 367 -11.07 10.18 -5.19
N LEU A 368 -10.65 10.34 -3.93
CA LEU A 368 -11.53 10.67 -2.80
C LEU A 368 -11.33 12.12 -2.35
N VAL A 369 -12.40 12.90 -2.41
CA VAL A 369 -12.49 14.25 -1.84
C VAL A 369 -13.64 14.30 -0.84
N ALA A 370 -13.37 14.71 0.40
CA ALA A 370 -14.41 14.90 1.40
C ALA A 370 -14.17 16.13 2.28
N GLU A 371 -15.23 16.93 2.50
CA GLU A 371 -15.16 18.07 3.40
C GLU A 371 -15.11 17.62 4.87
N HIS A 372 -16.06 16.78 5.30
CA HIS A 372 -16.18 16.37 6.70
C HIS A 372 -16.59 14.89 6.82
N ILE A 373 -15.75 14.10 7.48
CA ILE A 373 -15.99 12.68 7.78
C ILE A 373 -16.09 12.51 9.30
N ASP A 374 -17.16 11.86 9.77
CA ASP A 374 -17.44 11.66 11.21
C ASP A 374 -18.09 10.29 11.50
N GLY A 375 -18.18 9.92 12.78
CA GLY A 375 -18.90 8.75 13.28
C GLY A 375 -17.99 7.60 13.72
N SER A 376 -18.31 7.02 14.88
CA SER A 376 -17.56 5.88 15.47
C SER A 376 -17.55 4.65 14.57
N ASP A 377 -18.60 4.46 13.77
CA ASP A 377 -18.72 3.31 12.87
C ASP A 377 -18.08 3.58 11.50
N THR A 378 -17.47 4.75 11.27
CA THR A 378 -16.83 5.06 9.99
C THR A 378 -15.61 4.19 9.75
N SER A 379 -15.56 3.53 8.60
CA SER A 379 -14.48 2.65 8.18
C SER A 379 -14.33 2.72 6.65
N ILE A 380 -13.29 3.43 6.19
CA ILE A 380 -13.06 3.68 4.77
C ILE A 380 -11.75 3.00 4.36
N ASN A 381 -11.82 2.13 3.36
CA ASN A 381 -10.70 1.44 2.75
C ASN A 381 -10.38 2.10 1.41
N VAL A 382 -9.14 2.52 1.22
CA VAL A 382 -8.70 3.23 0.01
C VAL A 382 -7.44 2.56 -0.56
N SER A 383 -7.47 2.22 -1.85
CA SER A 383 -6.40 1.49 -2.51
C SER A 383 -6.02 2.10 -3.87
N TYR A 384 -4.74 2.34 -4.14
CA TYR A 384 -4.26 2.93 -5.42
C TYR A 384 -4.99 4.23 -5.82
N SER A 385 -5.34 5.04 -4.82
CA SER A 385 -6.39 6.07 -4.89
C SER A 385 -5.98 7.27 -4.04
N PRO A 386 -5.74 8.46 -4.62
CA PRO A 386 -5.36 9.62 -3.82
C PRO A 386 -6.53 10.06 -2.91
N VAL A 387 -6.19 10.69 -1.78
CA VAL A 387 -7.17 11.11 -0.77
C VAL A 387 -6.95 12.59 -0.41
N MET A 388 -8.03 13.37 -0.40
CA MET A 388 -8.06 14.70 0.21
C MET A 388 -9.27 14.82 1.14
N VAL A 389 -9.01 14.98 2.44
CA VAL A 389 -10.04 15.21 3.46
C VAL A 389 -9.77 16.53 4.17
N ASN A 390 -10.75 17.44 4.22
CA ASN A 390 -10.58 18.74 4.90
C ASN A 390 -10.68 18.55 6.44
N THR A 391 -11.66 17.78 6.92
CA THR A 391 -11.79 17.42 8.35
C THR A 391 -12.14 15.94 8.55
N TRP A 392 -11.34 15.24 9.35
CA TRP A 392 -11.65 13.91 9.89
C TRP A 392 -11.94 14.02 11.39
N ASN A 393 -13.19 13.83 11.80
CA ASN A 393 -13.60 13.99 13.19
C ASN A 393 -13.47 12.70 14.01
N LEU A 394 -14.00 11.58 13.48
CA LEU A 394 -13.96 10.27 14.12
C LEU A 394 -14.09 9.18 13.05
N GLY A 395 -13.33 8.09 13.19
CA GLY A 395 -13.44 6.91 12.33
C GLY A 395 -12.09 6.24 12.04
N THR A 396 -12.14 5.16 11.26
CA THR A 396 -10.98 4.41 10.76
C THR A 396 -10.74 4.65 9.27
N LEU A 397 -9.48 4.89 8.89
CA LEU A 397 -9.02 4.98 7.51
C LEU A 397 -7.95 3.91 7.25
N ASN A 398 -8.13 3.10 6.22
CA ASN A 398 -7.17 2.10 5.78
C ASN A 398 -6.64 2.48 4.39
N LEU A 399 -5.33 2.68 4.26
CA LEU A 399 -4.66 3.10 3.03
C LEU A 399 -3.73 2.00 2.50
N ASN A 400 -3.89 1.61 1.24
CA ASN A 400 -3.06 0.61 0.57
C ASN A 400 -2.53 1.14 -0.76
N PHE A 401 -1.21 1.25 -0.92
CA PHE A 401 -0.59 1.71 -2.17
C PHE A 401 -1.10 3.10 -2.61
N VAL A 402 -1.34 4.00 -1.65
CA VAL A 402 -1.84 5.36 -1.88
C VAL A 402 -0.66 6.33 -1.94
N ASP A 403 -0.29 6.71 -3.17
CA ASP A 403 0.80 7.66 -3.46
C ASP A 403 0.66 8.98 -2.69
N LYS A 404 -0.58 9.45 -2.45
CA LYS A 404 -0.83 10.70 -1.75
C LYS A 404 -2.17 10.72 -1.00
N ALA A 405 -2.10 10.73 0.34
CA ALA A 405 -3.22 11.01 1.22
C ALA A 405 -2.99 12.30 2.02
N GLN A 406 -3.91 13.26 1.94
CA GLN A 406 -3.86 14.51 2.69
C GLN A 406 -5.10 14.66 3.57
N ILE A 407 -4.91 14.86 4.87
CA ILE A 407 -5.97 15.17 5.82
C ILE A 407 -5.60 16.48 6.51
N LYS A 408 -6.33 17.57 6.23
CA LYS A 408 -5.95 18.91 6.71
C LYS A 408 -6.14 19.06 8.22
N THR A 409 -7.23 18.49 8.77
CA THR A 409 -7.55 18.52 10.20
C THR A 409 -8.02 17.16 10.67
N VAL A 410 -7.43 16.64 11.74
CA VAL A 410 -7.81 15.39 12.40
C VAL A 410 -8.19 15.69 13.85
N GLN A 411 -9.36 15.23 14.30
CA GLN A 411 -9.72 15.19 15.72
C GLN A 411 -9.38 13.82 16.28
N ASN A 412 -10.12 12.78 15.89
CA ASN A 412 -9.89 11.39 16.30
C ASN A 412 -9.75 10.48 15.08
N LEU A 413 -8.62 9.77 14.94
CA LEU A 413 -8.34 8.92 13.79
C LEU A 413 -7.64 7.61 14.19
N VAL A 414 -8.14 6.50 13.68
CA VAL A 414 -7.37 5.26 13.55
C VAL A 414 -6.93 5.14 12.08
N LEU A 415 -5.64 5.12 11.82
CA LEU A 415 -5.06 5.10 10.49
C LEU A 415 -4.16 3.87 10.33
N ASN A 416 -4.52 2.98 9.41
CA ASN A 416 -3.66 1.87 9.00
C ASN A 416 -3.14 2.16 7.59
N SER A 417 -1.82 2.09 7.42
CA SER A 417 -1.14 2.45 6.18
C SER A 417 -0.20 1.33 5.72
N LYS A 418 -0.34 0.95 4.45
CA LYS A 418 0.57 0.06 3.75
C LYS A 418 0.98 0.68 2.43
N SER A 419 2.27 0.86 2.20
CA SER A 419 2.83 1.39 0.95
C SER A 419 2.22 2.74 0.54
N SER A 420 1.96 3.63 1.50
CA SER A 420 1.19 4.86 1.27
C SER A 420 1.81 6.09 1.96
N ASN A 421 1.79 7.23 1.28
CA ASN A 421 2.35 8.49 1.79
C ASN A 421 1.25 9.42 2.32
N ILE A 422 1.45 9.94 3.53
CA ILE A 422 0.42 10.62 4.32
C ILE A 422 0.91 12.01 4.75
N THR A 423 0.03 13.01 4.64
CA THR A 423 0.19 14.33 5.26
C THR A 423 -1.01 14.65 6.12
N ILE A 424 -0.82 14.73 7.44
CA ILE A 424 -1.77 15.28 8.40
C ILE A 424 -1.38 16.73 8.69
N GLY A 425 -2.27 17.68 8.42
CA GLY A 425 -2.01 19.10 8.65
C GLY A 425 -2.00 19.46 10.13
N ASN A 426 -3.13 19.27 10.81
CA ASN A 426 -3.28 19.51 12.25
C ASN A 426 -3.90 18.28 12.93
N LEU A 427 -3.27 17.78 13.99
CA LEU A 427 -3.87 16.80 14.90
C LEU A 427 -4.36 17.50 16.18
N ASN A 428 -5.65 17.36 16.46
CA ASN A 428 -6.33 18.15 17.49
C ASN A 428 -6.66 17.40 18.78
N ASP A 429 -6.84 16.07 18.74
CA ASP A 429 -7.13 15.26 19.93
C ASP A 429 -6.30 13.97 19.94
N THR A 430 -6.74 12.92 19.25
CA THR A 430 -6.13 11.59 19.34
C THR A 430 -5.90 10.94 17.98
N ALA A 431 -4.70 10.41 17.73
CA ALA A 431 -4.43 9.55 16.59
C ALA A 431 -3.74 8.25 17.00
N ILE A 432 -4.19 7.14 16.42
CA ILE A 432 -3.52 5.84 16.46
C ILE A 432 -3.15 5.52 15.01
N ILE A 433 -1.86 5.39 14.74
CA ILE A 433 -1.33 5.20 13.38
C ILE A 433 -0.48 3.93 13.35
N ASP A 434 -0.85 2.99 12.50
CA ASP A 434 -0.04 1.83 12.12
C ASP A 434 0.42 2.05 10.67
N GLY A 435 1.73 2.11 10.43
CA GLY A 435 2.32 2.51 9.16
C GLY A 435 3.42 1.58 8.69
N SER A 436 3.32 1.12 7.45
CA SER A 436 4.32 0.27 6.82
C SER A 436 4.68 0.73 5.40
N PHE A 437 5.97 0.77 5.08
CA PHE A 437 6.52 1.06 3.74
C PHE A 437 6.10 2.40 3.11
N GLY A 438 6.14 3.52 3.84
CA GLY A 438 5.84 4.83 3.26
C GLY A 438 5.97 6.01 4.23
N ASP A 439 5.88 7.22 3.69
CA ASP A 439 6.16 8.46 4.42
C ASP A 439 4.95 8.98 5.21
N LEU A 440 5.20 9.45 6.43
CA LEU A 440 4.18 10.05 7.30
C LEU A 440 4.62 11.43 7.81
N THR A 441 3.93 12.48 7.38
CA THR A 441 4.12 13.84 7.92
C THR A 441 2.93 14.25 8.79
N ILE A 442 3.21 14.69 10.02
CA ILE A 442 2.27 15.40 10.90
C ILE A 442 2.81 16.83 11.07
N SER A 443 2.21 17.78 10.36
CA SER A 443 2.74 19.15 10.26
C SER A 443 2.55 19.98 11.52
N ASN A 444 1.58 19.65 12.38
CA ASN A 444 1.30 20.34 13.64
C ASN A 444 0.48 19.46 14.61
N LEU A 445 0.82 19.48 15.89
CA LEU A 445 -0.05 19.03 16.98
C LEU A 445 -0.63 20.26 17.68
N SER A 446 -1.94 20.39 17.72
CA SER A 446 -2.58 21.56 18.36
C SER A 446 -2.41 21.55 19.89
N ALA A 447 -2.61 22.69 20.54
CA ALA A 447 -2.59 22.77 22.01
C ALA A 447 -3.62 21.86 22.73
N THR A 448 -4.65 21.35 22.02
CA THR A 448 -5.66 20.45 22.59
C THR A 448 -5.35 18.96 22.40
N PHE A 449 -4.25 18.60 21.71
CA PHE A 449 -3.90 17.19 21.47
C PHE A 449 -3.75 16.43 22.79
N LYS A 450 -4.12 15.15 22.81
CA LYS A 450 -4.02 14.27 23.98
C LYS A 450 -3.13 13.06 23.72
N ASN A 451 -3.33 12.33 22.62
CA ASN A 451 -2.59 11.09 22.38
C ASN A 451 -2.19 10.93 20.91
N LEU A 452 -0.90 10.68 20.67
CA LEU A 452 -0.40 10.25 19.37
C LEU A 452 0.35 8.93 19.55
N ASN A 453 -0.30 7.83 19.19
CA ASN A 453 0.29 6.50 19.23
C ASN A 453 0.65 6.07 17.81
N MET A 454 1.92 5.70 17.59
CA MET A 454 2.46 5.37 16.29
C MET A 454 3.22 4.05 16.35
N VAL A 455 2.91 3.15 15.41
CA VAL A 455 3.66 1.94 15.11
C VAL A 455 4.13 2.07 13.67
N LEU A 456 5.44 2.02 13.44
CA LEU A 456 6.06 2.21 12.13
C LEU A 456 6.99 1.05 11.80
N GLU A 457 6.84 0.46 10.62
CA GLU A 457 7.72 -0.60 10.11
C GLU A 457 8.17 -0.31 8.65
N ASN A 458 9.46 -0.05 8.46
CA ASN A 458 10.02 0.42 7.17
C ASN A 458 9.35 1.71 6.66
N SER A 459 8.95 2.59 7.59
CA SER A 459 8.24 3.84 7.31
C SER A 459 8.95 5.03 7.93
N ASP A 460 9.22 6.07 7.15
CA ASP A 460 9.82 7.30 7.65
C ASP A 460 8.75 8.29 8.09
N ALA A 461 9.04 9.06 9.14
CA ALA A 461 8.07 9.97 9.74
C ALA A 461 8.68 11.33 10.11
N LEU A 462 7.91 12.39 9.87
CA LEU A 462 8.21 13.76 10.24
C LEU A 462 7.09 14.30 11.14
N ILE A 463 7.44 14.65 12.38
CA ILE A 463 6.48 15.13 13.39
C ILE A 463 6.97 16.47 13.92
N ASN A 464 6.20 17.54 13.73
CA ASN A 464 6.49 18.83 14.35
C ASN A 464 5.77 18.93 15.69
N LEU A 465 6.53 19.20 16.76
CA LEU A 465 5.99 19.32 18.11
C LEU A 465 5.64 20.78 18.46
N PRO A 466 4.59 20.98 19.27
CA PRO A 466 4.23 22.30 19.78
C PRO A 466 5.19 22.71 20.90
N LYS A 467 5.64 23.97 20.89
CA LYS A 467 6.66 24.47 21.84
C LYS A 467 6.06 24.80 23.21
N ASP A 468 4.92 25.46 23.21
CA ASP A 468 4.36 26.15 24.39
C ASP A 468 3.30 25.32 25.14
N VAL A 469 3.37 23.98 25.07
CA VAL A 469 2.46 23.08 25.80
C VAL A 469 3.18 21.89 26.42
N ASP A 470 2.70 21.48 27.59
CA ASP A 470 3.21 20.30 28.29
C ASP A 470 2.94 19.01 27.51
N TYR A 471 3.97 18.17 27.28
CA TYR A 471 3.83 16.82 26.73
C TYR A 471 4.93 15.85 27.19
N SER A 472 4.62 14.56 27.18
CA SER A 472 5.58 13.46 27.24
C SER A 472 5.68 12.76 25.90
N LEU A 473 6.90 12.52 25.42
CA LEU A 473 7.20 11.70 24.25
C LEU A 473 8.09 10.52 24.62
N TYR A 474 7.67 9.33 24.22
CA TYR A 474 8.44 8.09 24.31
C TYR A 474 8.63 7.51 22.91
N PHE A 475 9.89 7.37 22.50
CA PHE A 475 10.30 6.70 21.28
C PHE A 475 11.02 5.40 21.63
N LYS A 476 10.67 4.33 20.92
CA LYS A 476 11.33 3.02 20.97
C LYS A 476 11.67 2.58 19.56
N GLY A 477 12.96 2.43 19.29
CA GLY A 477 13.50 2.00 18.01
C GLY A 477 14.01 0.56 18.03
N ASN A 478 13.74 -0.19 16.96
CA ASN A 478 14.42 -1.43 16.64
C ASN A 478 15.10 -1.26 15.28
N ARG A 479 16.44 -1.11 15.28
CA ARG A 479 17.24 -0.75 14.09
C ARG A 479 16.71 0.51 13.39
N SER A 480 16.28 1.48 14.18
CA SER A 480 15.62 2.72 13.74
C SER A 480 16.42 3.95 14.18
N LYS A 481 16.17 5.07 13.51
CA LYS A 481 16.80 6.38 13.78
C LYS A 481 15.79 7.34 14.40
N TYR A 482 16.26 8.11 15.38
CA TYR A 482 15.59 9.28 15.94
C TYR A 482 16.45 10.49 15.57
N ASN A 483 15.90 11.48 14.85
CA ASN A 483 16.61 12.65 14.34
C ASN A 483 17.97 12.27 13.71
N ASN A 484 17.92 11.35 12.74
CA ASN A 484 19.06 10.77 12.02
C ASN A 484 20.09 9.97 12.85
N LYS A 485 19.88 9.78 14.16
CA LYS A 485 20.77 8.97 15.03
C LYS A 485 20.13 7.64 15.41
N VAL A 486 20.86 6.53 15.22
CA VAL A 486 20.39 5.19 15.64
C VAL A 486 20.11 5.20 17.13
N THR A 487 18.88 4.83 17.51
CA THR A 487 18.37 5.01 18.88
C THR A 487 17.45 3.84 19.24
N GLU A 488 17.73 3.14 20.34
CA GLU A 488 16.85 2.07 20.85
C GLU A 488 15.69 2.61 21.67
N GLN A 489 15.95 3.63 22.49
CA GLN A 489 14.94 4.28 23.31
C GLN A 489 15.29 5.76 23.51
N LYS A 490 14.28 6.63 23.44
CA LYS A 490 14.38 8.03 23.84
C LYS A 490 13.13 8.44 24.60
N THR A 491 13.30 9.25 25.63
CA THR A 491 12.20 9.95 26.30
C THR A 491 12.50 11.44 26.25
N LEU A 492 11.49 12.22 25.92
CA LEU A 492 11.49 13.68 25.94
C LEU A 492 10.29 14.12 26.79
N ARG A 493 10.51 15.12 27.66
CA ARG A 493 9.46 15.73 28.47
C ARG A 493 9.58 17.24 28.26
N ASN A 494 8.56 17.86 27.69
CA ASN A 494 8.45 19.29 27.60
C ASN A 494 7.45 19.72 28.66
N TYR A 495 7.89 20.38 29.73
CA TYR A 495 7.04 20.85 30.82
C TYR A 495 7.35 22.32 31.15
N PRO A 496 7.03 23.28 30.27
CA PRO A 496 7.24 24.72 30.54
C PRO A 496 6.75 25.18 31.92
N ASP A 497 5.57 24.70 32.36
CA ASP A 497 4.97 25.10 33.65
C ASP A 497 5.11 24.04 34.77
N GLY A 498 5.80 22.92 34.50
CA GLY A 498 6.37 22.03 35.51
C GLY A 498 5.44 21.03 36.23
N GLN A 499 4.18 20.83 35.81
CA GLN A 499 3.18 20.09 36.62
C GLN A 499 2.68 18.73 36.05
N ASN A 500 3.43 18.10 35.13
CA ASN A 500 3.07 16.85 34.43
C ASN A 500 2.00 17.03 33.34
N SER A 501 2.03 16.18 32.30
CA SER A 501 1.12 16.29 31.16
C SER A 501 0.13 15.13 31.04
N ASN A 502 -1.07 15.45 30.58
CA ASN A 502 -2.04 14.49 30.04
C ASN A 502 -1.83 14.20 28.54
N ARG A 503 -0.86 14.85 27.90
CA ARG A 503 -0.53 14.71 26.48
C ARG A 503 0.64 13.75 26.27
N ASN A 504 0.39 12.66 25.55
CA ASN A 504 1.34 11.58 25.34
C ASN A 504 1.60 11.34 23.85
N ILE A 505 2.86 11.13 23.50
CA ILE A 505 3.31 10.73 22.18
C ILE A 505 4.11 9.45 22.34
N VAL A 506 3.69 8.36 21.70
CA VAL A 506 4.34 7.05 21.75
C VAL A 506 4.67 6.63 20.34
N VAL A 507 5.96 6.46 20.03
CA VAL A 507 6.44 6.04 18.71
C VAL A 507 7.23 4.74 18.84
N ASN A 508 6.67 3.64 18.35
CA ASN A 508 7.37 2.37 18.20
C ASN A 508 7.79 2.22 16.73
N ALA A 509 9.10 2.25 16.46
CA ALA A 509 9.64 2.34 15.10
C ALA A 509 10.59 1.18 14.82
N LYS A 510 10.42 0.47 13.70
CA LYS A 510 11.22 -0.68 13.29
C LYS A 510 11.74 -0.47 11.87
N PHE A 511 13.06 -0.49 11.67
CA PHE A 511 13.70 -0.16 10.38
C PHE A 511 13.29 1.20 9.79
N SER A 512 13.10 2.21 10.65
CA SER A 512 12.44 3.48 10.31
C SER A 512 13.29 4.70 10.72
N ASN A 513 13.21 5.80 9.99
CA ASN A 513 13.75 7.10 10.40
C ASN A 513 12.62 8.03 10.87
N VAL A 514 12.69 8.47 12.13
CA VAL A 514 11.71 9.39 12.73
C VAL A 514 12.40 10.71 13.03
N ILE A 515 11.95 11.78 12.37
CA ILE A 515 12.38 13.15 12.56
C ILE A 515 11.32 13.87 13.40
N ILE A 516 11.76 14.48 14.49
CA ILE A 516 10.94 15.19 15.48
C ILE A 516 11.54 16.57 15.70
N ASN A 517 10.76 17.61 15.38
CA ASN A 517 11.15 19.03 15.40
C ASN A 517 10.47 19.81 16.52
#